data_AF-X0T0M1-F1
#
_entry.id   AF-X0T0M1-F1
#
_cell.length_a   1.000
_cell.length_b   1.000
_cell.length_c   1.000
_cell.angle_alpha   90.00
_cell.angle_beta   90.00
_cell.angle_gamma   90.00
#
_symmetry.space_group_name_H-M   'P 1'
#
loop_
_entity.id
_entity.type
_entity.pdbx_description
1 polymer ?
#
loop_
_entity_poly.entity_id
_entity_poly.type
_entity_poly.pdbx_seq_one_letter_code
_entity_poly.pdbx_strand_id
1 'polypeptide(L)'
;MNPYYTVLFAEEIQEQLKNIGDIYKEAGYIKEKLEGKKGKELGLLAARGMIDFSKALGFPTTLKELGTTRKHLERMLTAAKNPQLRMKLRNMPTPMDVESGDVERLMKPTIEAAYSGDLDIILREC
;
A
#
# COMPACT_ATOMS: atom_id res chain seq x y z
N MET A 1 -1.40 5.51 -4.82
CA MET A 1 -1.87 4.72 -3.65
C MET A 1 -1.69 3.21 -3.84
N ASN A 2 -2.02 2.63 -4.99
CA ASN A 2 -2.00 1.18 -5.20
C ASN A 2 -0.72 0.46 -4.72
N PRO A 3 0.51 0.96 -4.98
CA PRO A 3 1.72 0.29 -4.50
C PRO A 3 1.82 0.19 -2.97
N TYR A 4 1.17 1.09 -2.23
CA TYR A 4 1.18 1.05 -0.77
C TYR A 4 0.12 0.07 -0.24
N TYR A 5 -1.03 -0.02 -0.91
CA TYR A 5 -2.06 -0.99 -0.56
C TYR A 5 -1.66 -2.44 -0.85
N THR A 6 -0.81 -2.69 -1.84
CA THR A 6 -0.29 -4.06 -2.09
C THR A 6 0.51 -4.59 -0.90
N VAL A 7 1.19 -3.73 -0.14
CA VAL A 7 1.89 -4.11 1.09
C VAL A 7 0.89 -4.35 2.23
N LEU A 8 -0.10 -3.49 2.37
CA LEU A 8 -1.14 -3.62 3.40
C LEU A 8 -1.92 -4.94 3.26
N PHE A 9 -2.31 -5.29 2.03
CA PHE A 9 -3.13 -6.48 1.77
C PHE A 9 -2.31 -7.74 1.53
N ALA A 10 -1.00 -7.70 1.72
CA ALA A 10 -0.10 -8.68 1.13
C ALA A 10 -0.35 -10.13 1.56
N GLU A 11 -0.85 -10.35 2.78
CA GLU A 11 -1.20 -11.68 3.27
C GLU A 11 -2.38 -12.30 2.50
N GLU A 12 -3.32 -11.46 2.06
CA GLU A 12 -4.62 -11.84 1.49
C GLU A 12 -4.59 -11.96 -0.05
N ILE A 13 -3.63 -11.28 -0.70
CA ILE A 13 -3.54 -11.19 -2.17
C ILE A 13 -2.25 -11.79 -2.74
N GLN A 14 -1.69 -12.82 -2.10
CA GLN A 14 -0.38 -13.36 -2.46
C GLN A 14 -0.28 -13.85 -3.91
N GLU A 15 -1.31 -14.49 -4.46
CA GLU A 15 -1.31 -14.96 -5.85
C GLU A 15 -1.26 -13.79 -6.84
N GLN A 16 -2.05 -12.75 -6.57
CA GLN A 16 -2.06 -11.53 -7.36
C GLN A 16 -0.70 -10.83 -7.28
N LEU A 17 -0.09 -10.79 -6.10
CA LEU A 17 1.24 -10.20 -5.91
C LEU A 17 2.34 -10.95 -6.66
N LYS A 18 2.28 -12.29 -6.72
CA LYS A 18 3.21 -13.08 -7.55
C LYS A 18 3.05 -12.71 -9.02
N ASN A 19 1.83 -12.74 -9.54
CA ASN A 19 1.55 -12.44 -10.94
C ASN A 19 2.03 -11.04 -11.35
N ILE A 20 1.70 -10.00 -10.58
CA ILE A 20 2.17 -8.64 -10.90
C ILE A 20 3.68 -8.51 -10.69
N GLY A 21 4.23 -9.18 -9.67
CA GLY A 21 5.65 -9.16 -9.39
C GLY A 21 6.44 -9.74 -10.55
N ASP A 22 6.00 -10.87 -11.10
CA ASP A 22 6.65 -11.52 -12.24
C ASP A 22 6.62 -10.60 -13.47
N ILE A 23 5.48 -9.93 -13.74
CA ILE A 23 5.38 -8.93 -14.83
C ILE A 23 6.40 -7.78 -14.63
N TYR A 24 6.48 -7.21 -13.42
CA TYR A 24 7.45 -6.14 -13.15
C TYR A 24 8.90 -6.61 -13.20
N LYS A 25 9.16 -7.86 -12.82
CA LYS A 25 10.47 -8.48 -12.92
C LYS A 25 10.88 -8.70 -14.37
N GLU A 26 10.01 -9.27 -15.20
CA GLU A 26 10.23 -9.45 -16.63
C GLU A 26 10.50 -8.12 -17.34
N ALA A 27 9.78 -7.07 -16.93
CA ALA A 27 9.97 -5.71 -17.44
C ALA A 27 11.22 -4.99 -16.87
N GLY A 28 11.97 -5.61 -15.94
CA GLY A 28 13.22 -5.08 -15.39
C GLY A 28 13.08 -4.11 -14.21
N TYR A 29 11.88 -3.97 -13.64
CA TYR A 29 11.60 -3.09 -12.49
C TYR A 29 11.72 -3.78 -11.13
N ILE A 30 11.91 -5.10 -11.10
CA ILE A 30 12.28 -5.86 -9.90
C ILE A 30 13.53 -6.67 -10.22
N LYS A 31 14.59 -6.51 -9.43
CA LYS A 31 15.87 -7.23 -9.62
C LYS A 31 15.95 -8.48 -8.76
N GLU A 32 15.28 -8.47 -7.63
CA GLU A 32 15.29 -9.52 -6.63
C GLU A 32 14.55 -10.79 -7.09
N LYS A 33 14.80 -11.91 -6.42
CA LYS A 33 14.07 -13.15 -6.64
C LYS A 33 12.76 -13.13 -5.87
N LEU A 34 11.64 -13.32 -6.58
CA LEU A 34 10.30 -13.43 -6.00
C LEU A 34 10.00 -14.85 -5.49
N GLU A 35 10.66 -15.87 -6.04
CA GLU A 35 10.53 -17.26 -5.62
C GLU A 35 10.73 -17.42 -4.10
N GLY A 36 9.78 -18.06 -3.44
CA GLY A 36 9.82 -18.30 -2.00
C GLY A 36 9.42 -17.10 -1.13
N LYS A 37 9.23 -15.91 -1.71
CA LYS A 37 8.73 -14.72 -1.00
C LYS A 37 7.22 -14.83 -0.80
N LYS A 38 6.74 -14.41 0.37
CA LYS A 38 5.33 -14.51 0.79
C LYS A 38 4.92 -13.29 1.59
N GLY A 39 3.61 -13.11 1.75
CA GLY A 39 3.02 -12.06 2.59
C GLY A 39 3.64 -10.69 2.32
N LYS A 40 3.90 -9.94 3.40
CA LYS A 40 4.50 -8.59 3.33
C LYS A 40 5.79 -8.49 2.53
N GLU A 41 6.66 -9.50 2.56
CA GLU A 41 7.93 -9.46 1.82
C GLU A 41 7.69 -9.46 0.31
N LEU A 42 6.76 -10.31 -0.15
CA LEU A 42 6.33 -10.33 -1.55
C LEU A 42 5.62 -9.01 -1.92
N GLY A 43 4.76 -8.51 -1.04
CA GLY A 43 4.06 -7.24 -1.23
C GLY A 43 5.01 -6.05 -1.40
N LEU A 44 6.11 -6.03 -0.62
CA LEU A 44 7.15 -5.00 -0.69
C LEU A 44 7.88 -5.01 -2.05
N LEU A 45 8.25 -6.18 -2.55
CA LEU A 45 8.93 -6.30 -3.84
C LEU A 45 8.02 -5.86 -4.98
N ALA A 46 6.76 -6.32 -4.99
CA ALA A 46 5.77 -5.89 -5.97
C ALA A 46 5.53 -4.37 -5.92
N ALA A 47 5.36 -3.80 -4.72
CA ALA A 47 5.19 -2.37 -4.51
C ALA A 47 6.35 -1.55 -5.06
N ARG A 48 7.59 -1.97 -4.80
CA ARG A 48 8.80 -1.32 -5.31
C ARG A 48 8.85 -1.37 -6.84
N GLY A 49 8.54 -2.53 -7.44
CA GLY A 49 8.44 -2.65 -8.90
C GLY A 49 7.40 -1.69 -9.51
N MET A 50 6.22 -1.58 -8.89
CA MET A 50 5.18 -0.63 -9.34
C MET A 50 5.64 0.83 -9.23
N ILE A 51 6.33 1.18 -8.15
CA ILE A 51 6.86 2.53 -7.91
C ILE A 51 7.95 2.86 -8.93
N ASP A 52 8.90 1.95 -9.16
CA ASP A 52 10.02 2.17 -10.07
C ASP A 52 9.54 2.25 -11.52
N PHE A 53 8.54 1.45 -11.91
CA PHE A 53 7.85 1.62 -13.18
C PHE A 53 7.19 3.00 -13.31
N SER A 54 6.47 3.45 -12.28
CA SER A 54 5.82 4.77 -12.30
C SER A 54 6.83 5.92 -12.40
N LYS A 55 7.96 5.82 -11.70
CA LYS A 55 9.07 6.77 -11.79
C LYS A 55 9.67 6.81 -13.20
N ALA A 56 9.84 5.65 -13.84
CA ALA A 56 10.38 5.58 -15.20
C ALA A 56 9.47 6.29 -16.23
N LEU A 57 8.16 6.34 -15.97
CA LEU A 57 7.19 7.10 -16.76
C LEU A 57 7.12 8.59 -16.41
N GLY A 58 7.90 9.05 -15.41
CA GLY A 58 7.85 10.44 -14.93
C GLY A 58 6.61 10.75 -14.10
N PHE A 59 5.91 9.75 -13.58
CA PHE A 59 4.75 9.95 -12.73
C PHE A 59 5.13 10.17 -11.27
N PRO A 60 4.37 11.01 -10.55
CA PRO A 60 4.56 11.16 -9.11
C PRO A 60 4.22 9.84 -8.40
N THR A 61 5.08 9.46 -7.45
CA THR A 61 4.96 8.20 -6.71
C THR A 61 4.61 8.37 -5.24
N THR A 62 4.64 9.62 -4.75
CA THR A 62 4.24 9.97 -3.39
C THR A 62 3.12 11.00 -3.38
N LEU A 63 2.31 11.02 -2.31
CA LEU A 63 1.30 12.07 -2.12
C LEU A 63 1.96 13.44 -1.92
N LYS A 64 3.18 13.48 -1.38
CA LYS A 64 3.93 14.74 -1.19
C LYS A 64 4.29 15.39 -2.53
N GLU A 65 4.68 14.62 -3.54
CA GLU A 65 4.93 15.12 -4.90
C GLU A 65 3.67 15.74 -5.54
N LEU A 66 2.48 15.28 -5.13
CA LEU A 66 1.20 15.82 -5.57
C LEU A 66 0.76 17.08 -4.78
N GLY A 67 1.60 17.62 -3.90
CA GLY A 67 1.27 18.78 -3.07
C GLY A 67 0.35 18.47 -1.88
N THR A 68 0.23 17.19 -1.50
CA THR A 68 -0.55 16.80 -0.32
C THR A 68 0.12 17.37 0.95
N THR A 69 -0.67 17.83 1.91
CA THR A 69 -0.19 18.37 3.19
C THR A 69 -0.59 17.45 4.34
N ARG A 70 0.05 17.57 5.51
CA ARG A 70 -0.33 16.83 6.73
C ARG A 70 -1.82 16.98 7.07
N LYS A 71 -2.39 18.18 6.87
CA LYS A 71 -3.82 18.44 7.05
C LYS A 71 -4.70 17.63 6.09
N HIS A 72 -4.22 17.32 4.88
CA HIS A 72 -4.93 16.42 3.98
C HIS A 72 -4.89 14.97 4.47
N LEU A 73 -3.79 14.51 5.08
CA LEU A 73 -3.70 13.16 5.66
C LEU A 73 -4.72 13.00 6.80
N GLU A 74 -4.79 13.98 7.70
CA GLU A 74 -5.79 14.02 8.77
C GLU A 74 -7.22 13.92 8.20
N ARG A 75 -7.52 14.71 7.17
CA ARG A 75 -8.83 14.68 6.49
C ARG A 75 -9.12 13.33 5.84
N MET A 76 -8.13 12.70 5.19
CA MET A 76 -8.28 11.37 4.60
C MET A 76 -8.62 10.32 5.68
N LEU A 77 -7.94 10.39 6.83
CA LEU A 77 -8.20 9.49 7.97
C LEU A 77 -9.57 9.73 8.60
N THR A 78 -9.97 10.99 8.78
CA THR A 78 -11.33 11.32 9.25
C THR A 78 -12.38 10.80 8.26
N ALA A 79 -12.15 10.97 6.96
CA ALA A 79 -13.06 10.48 5.92
C ALA A 79 -13.14 8.95 5.90
N ALA A 80 -12.03 8.25 6.12
CA ALA A 80 -12.00 6.80 6.17
C ALA A 80 -12.88 6.22 7.28
N LYS A 81 -13.03 6.94 8.41
CA LYS A 81 -13.89 6.55 9.54
C LYS A 81 -15.38 6.87 9.34
N ASN A 82 -15.76 7.41 8.19
CA ASN A 82 -17.16 7.73 7.91
C ASN A 82 -18.03 6.45 8.04
N PRO A 83 -19.11 6.45 8.86
CA PRO A 83 -19.98 5.29 9.03
C PRO A 83 -20.55 4.71 7.73
N GLN A 84 -20.73 5.55 6.70
CA GLN A 84 -21.19 5.12 5.38
C GLN A 84 -20.19 4.19 4.66
N LEU A 85 -18.92 4.19 5.07
CA LEU A 85 -17.88 3.33 4.51
C LEU A 85 -17.74 1.99 5.24
N ARG A 86 -18.47 1.78 6.35
CA ARG A 86 -18.32 0.59 7.20
C ARG A 86 -18.38 -0.73 6.41
N MET A 87 -19.36 -0.86 5.51
CA MET A 87 -19.50 -2.09 4.71
C MET A 87 -18.38 -2.24 3.67
N LYS A 88 -17.87 -1.13 3.12
CA LYS A 88 -16.72 -1.17 2.20
C LYS A 88 -15.45 -1.59 2.90
N LEU A 89 -15.19 -1.07 4.12
CA LEU A 89 -14.01 -1.40 4.91
C LEU A 89 -13.98 -2.87 5.32
N ARG A 90 -15.14 -3.43 5.71
CA ARG A 90 -15.26 -4.85 6.07
C ARG A 90 -15.12 -5.80 4.87
N ASN A 91 -15.37 -5.31 3.66
CA ASN A 91 -15.22 -6.07 2.41
C ASN A 91 -13.86 -5.87 1.72
N MET A 92 -12.93 -5.13 2.33
CA MET A 92 -11.55 -5.04 1.86
C MET A 92 -10.86 -6.41 1.99
N PRO A 93 -9.79 -6.69 1.20
CA PRO A 93 -9.03 -7.93 1.33
C PRO A 93 -8.55 -8.18 2.76
N THR A 94 -8.02 -7.15 3.43
CA THR A 94 -7.84 -7.13 4.88
C THR A 94 -9.01 -6.34 5.48
N PRO A 95 -10.01 -7.01 6.10
CA PRO A 95 -11.15 -6.33 6.69
C PRO A 95 -10.73 -5.34 7.78
N MET A 96 -11.41 -4.21 7.84
CA MET A 96 -11.15 -3.18 8.85
C MET A 96 -12.42 -2.77 9.57
N ASP A 97 -12.34 -2.65 10.89
CA ASP A 97 -13.38 -2.09 11.72
C ASP A 97 -12.96 -0.75 12.36
N VAL A 98 -13.82 0.25 12.21
CA VAL A 98 -13.57 1.61 12.73
C VAL A 98 -13.62 1.64 14.26
N GLU A 99 -14.53 0.88 14.88
CA GLU A 99 -14.71 0.86 16.34
C GLU A 99 -13.53 0.16 17.03
N SER A 100 -12.93 -0.82 16.36
CA SER A 100 -11.70 -1.50 16.80
C SER A 100 -10.41 -0.70 16.58
N GLY A 101 -10.48 0.46 15.92
CA GLY A 101 -9.30 1.29 15.63
C GLY A 101 -8.43 0.80 14.46
N ASP A 102 -8.97 -0.05 13.57
CA ASP A 102 -8.20 -0.60 12.45
C ASP A 102 -7.80 0.45 11.41
N VAL A 103 -8.57 1.53 11.27
CA VAL A 103 -8.20 2.64 10.36
C VAL A 103 -6.89 3.28 10.83
N GLU A 104 -6.71 3.49 12.12
CA GLU A 104 -5.49 4.03 12.69
C GLU A 104 -4.34 3.03 12.66
N ARG A 105 -4.63 1.75 12.92
CA ARG A 105 -3.59 0.71 12.97
C ARG A 105 -3.09 0.29 11.59
N LEU A 106 -3.96 0.29 10.58
CA LEU A 106 -3.65 -0.26 9.25
C LEU A 106 -3.60 0.81 8.17
N MET A 107 -4.60 1.70 8.13
CA MET A 107 -4.71 2.67 7.04
C MET A 107 -3.79 3.88 7.24
N LYS A 108 -3.62 4.36 8.48
CA LYS A 108 -2.72 5.49 8.77
C LYS A 108 -1.27 5.20 8.39
N PRO A 109 -0.63 4.08 8.78
CA PRO A 109 0.71 3.74 8.31
C PRO A 109 0.80 3.67 6.79
N THR A 110 -0.24 3.15 6.12
CA THR A 110 -0.31 3.07 4.66
C THR A 110 -0.36 4.44 3.99
N ILE A 111 -1.14 5.38 4.53
CA ILE A 111 -1.22 6.76 4.03
C ILE A 111 0.09 7.52 4.31
N GLU A 112 0.71 7.30 5.46
CA GLU A 112 2.02 7.89 5.83
C GLU A 112 3.15 7.38 4.93
N ALA A 113 3.16 6.08 4.63
CA ALA A 113 4.05 5.49 3.64
C ALA A 113 3.82 6.12 2.26
N ALA A 114 2.55 6.25 1.84
CA ALA A 114 2.21 6.88 0.57
C ALA A 114 2.61 8.36 0.50
N TYR A 115 2.61 9.05 1.64
CA TYR A 115 3.03 10.44 1.74
C TYR A 115 4.55 10.60 1.60
N SER A 116 5.31 9.75 2.28
CA SER A 116 6.78 9.84 2.35
C SER A 116 7.50 9.08 1.24
N GLY A 117 6.88 8.04 0.69
CA GLY A 117 7.53 7.02 -0.14
C GLY A 117 8.18 5.88 0.65
N ASP A 118 8.11 5.91 1.99
CA ASP A 118 8.73 4.92 2.86
C ASP A 118 7.76 3.75 3.15
N LEU A 119 7.91 2.66 2.41
CA LEU A 119 7.11 1.44 2.58
C LEU A 119 7.36 0.73 3.93
N ASP A 120 8.51 0.96 4.57
CA ASP A 120 8.85 0.30 5.83
C ASP A 120 7.93 0.77 6.97
N ILE A 121 7.30 1.94 6.84
CA ILE A 121 6.29 2.44 7.78
C ILE A 121 5.14 1.43 7.95
N ILE A 122 4.73 0.76 6.88
CA ILE A 122 3.64 -0.25 6.89
C ILE A 122 4.08 -1.51 7.65
N LEU A 123 5.38 -1.79 7.71
CA LEU A 123 5.93 -2.98 8.37
C LEU A 123 6.07 -2.81 9.88
N ARG A 124 6.18 -1.57 10.39
CA ARG A 124 6.53 -1.28 11.79
C ARG A 124 5.36 -1.33 12.79
N GLU A 125 4.11 -1.28 12.35
CA GLU A 125 2.93 -1.12 13.24
C GLU A 125 1.97 -2.33 13.28
N CYS A 126 2.49 -3.57 13.19
CA CYS A 126 1.70 -4.79 13.38
C CYS A 126 2.28 -5.69 14.47
#